data_AF-A0A929W4T4-F1
#
_entry.id   AF-A0A929W4T4-F1
#
_cell.length_a   1.000
_cell.length_b   1.000
_cell.length_c   1.000
_cell.angle_alpha   90.00
_cell.angle_beta   90.00
_cell.angle_gamma   90.00
#
_symmetry.space_group_name_H-M   'P 1'
#
loop_
_entity.id
_entity.type
_entity.pdbx_description
1 polymer ?
#
loop_
_entity_poly.entity_id
_entity_poly.type
_entity_poly.pdbx_seq_one_letter_code
_entity_poly.pdbx_strand_id
1 'polypeptide(L)'
;MKHNTLPLFAFLLFGGLNYALHGAAQQPAGSDKMDAALSQIVQRRAALARSTRSTVDSTATHLRLRGRVVNVNAPLRLNIATAEGSAEAVATRIATLGGTATVITDAMVTATVPAAALDSLGTMTEVKHLAFPRRFRPSLNKARADAGVTKVHTGTGLDTPFTGRGVVIGVIDQGFEFRHAAFLDPTSKNSRVKMLWDRSAYSSDPAENKDTT
;
A
#
# COMPACT_ATOMS: atom_id res chain seq x y z
N MET A 1 37.02 -19.41 -64.65
CA MET A 1 37.63 -20.74 -64.47
C MET A 1 36.98 -21.42 -63.28
N LYS A 2 36.49 -22.65 -63.53
CA LYS A 2 36.23 -23.75 -62.60
C LYS A 2 35.11 -23.60 -61.54
N HIS A 3 33.99 -24.25 -61.87
CA HIS A 3 33.13 -24.98 -60.95
C HIS A 3 33.93 -25.84 -59.97
N ASN A 4 33.41 -26.04 -58.74
CA ASN A 4 33.52 -27.35 -58.12
C ASN A 4 32.30 -27.71 -57.26
N THR A 5 31.99 -28.99 -57.34
CA THR A 5 30.79 -29.73 -56.93
C THR A 5 30.99 -30.45 -55.59
N LEU A 6 29.86 -30.67 -54.89
CA LEU A 6 29.43 -31.58 -53.79
C LEU A 6 30.25 -32.90 -53.53
N PRO A 7 30.19 -33.52 -52.32
CA PRO A 7 29.05 -34.37 -51.86
C PRO A 7 28.66 -34.17 -50.37
N LEU A 8 27.38 -34.26 -49.99
CA LEU A 8 26.58 -35.47 -49.69
C LEU A 8 27.12 -36.31 -48.51
N PHE A 9 26.46 -36.22 -47.35
CA PHE A 9 26.27 -37.36 -46.46
C PHE A 9 24.80 -37.41 -46.05
N ALA A 10 24.13 -38.46 -46.50
CA ALA A 10 22.79 -38.84 -46.07
C ALA A 10 22.93 -39.76 -44.84
N PHE A 11 22.04 -39.59 -43.87
CA PHE A 11 21.54 -40.73 -43.11
C PHE A 11 20.04 -40.53 -42.84
N LEU A 12 19.23 -41.38 -43.47
CA LEU A 12 17.87 -41.72 -43.08
C LEU A 12 17.92 -42.56 -41.79
N LEU A 13 16.99 -42.38 -40.85
CA LEU A 13 15.83 -43.27 -40.66
C LEU A 13 15.22 -43.12 -39.24
N PHE A 14 13.94 -42.74 -39.23
CA PHE A 14 12.82 -43.11 -38.33
C PHE A 14 12.96 -43.10 -36.80
N GLY A 15 12.05 -42.34 -36.18
CA GLY A 15 11.64 -42.50 -34.79
C GLY A 15 10.59 -41.48 -34.41
N GLY A 16 9.33 -41.72 -34.80
CA GLY A 16 8.22 -40.88 -34.35
C GLY A 16 8.05 -40.97 -32.84
N LEU A 17 7.87 -39.81 -32.20
CA LEU A 17 7.21 -39.72 -30.90
C LEU A 17 6.55 -38.34 -30.84
N ASN A 18 5.23 -38.32 -30.96
CA ASN A 18 4.42 -37.15 -30.63
C ASN A 18 4.69 -36.78 -29.17
N TYR A 19 5.26 -35.60 -28.93
CA TYR A 19 5.08 -34.92 -27.66
C TYR A 19 4.45 -33.55 -27.93
N ALA A 20 3.24 -33.43 -27.40
CA ALA A 20 2.41 -32.25 -27.43
C ALA A 20 3.21 -30.99 -27.05
N LEU A 21 3.03 -29.94 -27.85
CA LEU A 21 3.22 -28.56 -27.44
C LEU A 21 2.50 -28.34 -26.10
N HIS A 22 3.21 -28.51 -25.00
CA HIS A 22 2.82 -27.89 -23.75
C HIS A 22 3.06 -26.40 -23.95
N GLY A 23 2.00 -25.70 -24.34
CA GLY A 23 1.91 -24.27 -24.14
C GLY A 23 2.26 -24.01 -22.68
N ALA A 24 3.44 -23.42 -22.46
CA ALA A 24 3.72 -22.75 -21.21
C ALA A 24 2.65 -21.67 -21.10
N ALA A 25 1.60 -21.95 -20.32
CA ALA A 25 0.68 -20.93 -19.88
C ALA A 25 1.55 -19.88 -19.19
N GLN A 26 1.72 -18.74 -19.86
CA GLN A 26 2.31 -17.54 -19.30
C GLN A 26 1.71 -17.39 -17.89
N GLN A 27 2.51 -17.58 -16.85
CA GLN A 27 2.08 -17.19 -15.50
C GLN A 27 1.66 -15.73 -15.62
N PRO A 28 0.44 -15.35 -15.20
CA PRO A 28 0.06 -13.94 -15.22
C PRO A 28 1.10 -13.23 -14.36
N ALA A 29 1.90 -12.39 -15.01
CA ALA A 29 2.89 -11.57 -14.34
C ALA A 29 2.11 -10.77 -13.31
N GLY A 30 2.37 -11.02 -12.02
CA GLY A 30 1.93 -10.11 -10.99
C GLY A 30 2.52 -8.76 -11.37
N SER A 31 1.69 -7.78 -11.69
CA SER A 31 2.16 -6.47 -12.12
C SER A 31 3.15 -5.95 -11.08
N ASP A 32 4.29 -5.39 -11.50
CA ASP A 32 5.29 -4.74 -10.61
C ASP A 32 4.70 -3.64 -9.71
N LYS A 33 3.43 -3.29 -9.95
CA LYS A 33 2.61 -2.37 -9.19
C LYS A 33 2.11 -2.93 -7.86
N MET A 34 2.13 -4.24 -7.64
CA MET A 34 1.63 -4.86 -6.42
C MET A 34 2.74 -5.15 -5.42
N ASP A 35 2.49 -4.86 -4.13
CA ASP A 35 3.38 -5.36 -3.10
C ASP A 35 3.39 -6.90 -3.03
N ALA A 36 4.49 -7.48 -2.55
CA ALA A 36 4.69 -8.92 -2.54
C ALA A 36 3.56 -9.70 -1.82
N ALA A 37 2.89 -9.09 -0.83
CA ALA A 37 1.80 -9.74 -0.12
C ALA A 37 0.53 -9.80 -0.99
N LEU A 38 0.24 -8.75 -1.75
CA LEU A 38 -0.85 -8.74 -2.73
C LEU A 38 -0.59 -9.72 -3.88
N SER A 39 0.64 -9.77 -4.40
CA SER A 39 1.01 -10.74 -5.43
C SER A 39 0.81 -12.19 -4.96
N GLN A 40 1.14 -12.49 -3.70
CA GLN A 40 0.87 -13.82 -3.12
C GLN A 40 -0.63 -14.13 -3.00
N ILE A 41 -1.48 -13.14 -2.70
CA ILE A 41 -2.95 -13.31 -2.69
C ILE A 41 -3.45 -13.65 -4.08
N VAL A 42 -3.06 -12.89 -5.09
CA VAL A 42 -3.43 -13.12 -6.49
C VAL A 42 -3.01 -14.53 -6.93
N GLN A 43 -1.75 -14.90 -6.70
CA GLN A 43 -1.23 -16.22 -7.04
C GLN A 43 -1.99 -17.34 -6.33
N ARG A 44 -2.30 -17.18 -5.03
CA ARG A 44 -3.05 -18.17 -4.26
C ARG A 44 -4.47 -18.32 -4.79
N ARG A 45 -5.17 -17.22 -5.12
CA ARG A 45 -6.50 -17.26 -5.73
C ARG A 45 -6.48 -18.00 -7.07
N ALA A 46 -5.52 -17.68 -7.93
CA ALA A 46 -5.36 -18.34 -9.22
C ALA A 46 -5.02 -19.85 -9.09
N ALA A 47 -4.29 -20.25 -8.04
CA ALA A 47 -4.05 -21.66 -7.74
C ALA A 47 -5.33 -22.37 -7.26
N LEU A 48 -6.12 -21.73 -6.39
CA LEU A 48 -7.39 -22.27 -5.90
C LEU A 48 -8.42 -22.44 -7.04
N ALA A 49 -8.52 -21.46 -7.94
CA ALA A 49 -9.42 -21.52 -9.09
C ALA A 49 -9.08 -22.66 -10.07
N ARG A 50 -7.82 -23.10 -10.11
CA ARG A 50 -7.35 -24.23 -10.94
C ARG A 50 -7.45 -25.58 -10.23
N SER A 51 -7.73 -25.61 -8.93
CA SER A 51 -7.84 -26.85 -8.16
C SER A 51 -9.15 -27.55 -8.46
N THR A 52 -9.09 -28.74 -9.05
CA THR A 52 -10.25 -29.62 -9.33
C THR A 52 -10.75 -30.39 -8.10
N ARG A 53 -10.14 -30.20 -6.93
CA ARG A 53 -10.50 -30.89 -5.69
C ARG A 53 -11.78 -30.29 -5.10
N SER A 54 -12.87 -31.08 -5.10
CA SER A 54 -14.21 -30.69 -4.65
C SER A 54 -14.31 -30.31 -3.16
N THR A 55 -13.29 -30.62 -2.36
CA THR A 55 -13.17 -30.16 -0.97
C THR A 55 -12.21 -28.97 -0.88
N VAL A 56 -12.73 -27.75 -1.00
CA VAL A 56 -12.00 -26.55 -0.61
C VAL A 56 -11.93 -26.53 0.92
N ASP A 57 -10.88 -27.12 1.48
CA ASP A 57 -10.58 -27.00 2.91
C ASP A 57 -10.49 -25.51 3.28
N SER A 58 -11.07 -25.10 4.40
CA SER A 58 -11.01 -23.74 4.93
C SER A 58 -9.57 -23.24 5.07
N THR A 59 -8.58 -24.12 5.28
CA THR A 59 -7.16 -23.73 5.30
C THR A 59 -6.65 -23.25 3.92
N ALA A 60 -7.27 -23.70 2.82
CA ALA A 60 -6.82 -23.40 1.47
C ALA A 60 -7.05 -21.93 1.10
N THR A 61 -8.13 -21.33 1.59
CA THR A 61 -8.50 -19.92 1.37
C THR A 61 -7.80 -18.93 2.29
N HIS A 62 -7.00 -19.42 3.25
CA HIS A 62 -6.28 -18.58 4.20
C HIS A 62 -4.77 -18.57 3.91
N LEU A 63 -4.17 -17.39 3.97
CA LEU A 63 -2.74 -17.18 3.76
C LEU A 63 -2.15 -16.37 4.92
N ARG A 64 -0.99 -16.79 5.43
CA ARG A 64 -0.28 -16.07 6.48
C ARG A 64 0.62 -15.00 5.87
N LEU A 65 0.22 -13.74 5.99
CA LEU A 65 0.90 -12.56 5.44
C LEU A 65 1.31 -11.63 6.57
N ARG A 66 2.60 -11.28 6.64
CA ARG A 66 3.16 -10.34 7.64
C ARG A 66 2.70 -10.67 9.08
N GLY A 67 2.70 -11.95 9.43
CA GLY A 67 2.30 -12.46 10.75
C GLY A 67 0.80 -12.56 11.00
N ARG A 68 -0.06 -12.34 9.99
CA ARG A 68 -1.53 -12.37 10.12
C ARG A 68 -2.13 -13.35 9.13
N VAL A 69 -3.21 -14.01 9.50
CA VAL A 69 -3.96 -14.87 8.60
C VAL A 69 -4.97 -14.01 7.84
N VAL A 70 -4.96 -14.10 6.51
CA VAL A 70 -5.82 -13.33 5.60
C VAL A 70 -6.62 -14.31 4.74
N ASN A 71 -7.93 -14.10 4.63
CA ASN A 71 -8.76 -14.79 3.65
C ASN A 71 -8.52 -14.17 2.27
N VAL A 72 -8.03 -14.96 1.31
CA VAL A 72 -7.66 -14.47 -0.04
C VAL A 72 -8.86 -14.06 -0.89
N ASN A 73 -10.07 -14.37 -0.44
CA ASN A 73 -11.32 -13.99 -1.10
C ASN A 73 -12.01 -12.76 -0.48
N ALA A 74 -11.62 -12.38 0.73
CA ALA A 74 -12.22 -11.24 1.42
C ALA A 74 -11.81 -9.91 0.75
N PRO A 75 -12.66 -8.86 0.85
CA PRO A 75 -12.26 -7.51 0.47
C PRO A 75 -11.02 -7.04 1.24
N LEU A 76 -10.15 -6.30 0.57
CA LEU A 76 -8.86 -5.84 1.07
C LEU A 76 -8.85 -4.32 1.18
N ARG A 77 -8.37 -3.80 2.32
CA ARG A 77 -8.12 -2.36 2.48
C ARG A 77 -6.74 -2.03 1.91
N LEU A 78 -6.68 -1.10 0.97
CA LEU A 78 -5.48 -0.75 0.20
C LEU A 78 -5.25 0.76 0.17
N ASN A 79 -3.97 1.12 0.11
CA ASN A 79 -3.49 2.41 -0.36
C ASN A 79 -3.07 2.24 -1.83
N ILE A 80 -3.60 3.08 -2.71
CA ILE A 80 -3.40 3.00 -4.14
C ILE A 80 -2.81 4.32 -4.63
N ALA A 81 -1.56 4.26 -5.10
CA ALA A 81 -0.92 5.39 -5.76
C ALA A 81 -1.27 5.36 -7.24
N THR A 82 -1.65 6.51 -7.79
CA THR A 82 -2.08 6.66 -9.19
C THR A 82 -1.17 7.63 -9.94
N ALA A 83 -1.36 7.73 -11.26
CA ALA A 83 -0.94 8.88 -12.02
C ALA A 83 -1.65 10.14 -11.49
N GLU A 84 -0.99 11.28 -11.64
CA GLU A 84 -1.51 12.59 -11.24
C GLU A 84 -2.80 12.88 -12.01
N GLY A 85 -3.77 13.50 -11.33
CA GLY A 85 -5.12 13.73 -11.87
C GLY A 85 -5.98 12.48 -12.13
N SER A 86 -5.49 11.27 -11.84
CA SER A 86 -6.19 10.02 -12.19
C SER A 86 -6.92 9.38 -11.01
N ALA A 87 -6.80 9.93 -9.79
CA ALA A 87 -7.38 9.32 -8.59
C ALA A 87 -8.90 9.14 -8.68
N GLU A 88 -9.64 10.10 -9.26
CA GLU A 88 -11.10 10.02 -9.44
C GLU A 88 -11.51 8.90 -10.40
N ALA A 89 -10.80 8.76 -11.52
CA ALA A 89 -11.06 7.70 -12.50
C ALA A 89 -10.80 6.31 -11.89
N VAL A 90 -9.72 6.17 -11.12
CA VAL A 90 -9.40 4.93 -10.40
C VAL A 90 -10.43 4.64 -9.31
N ALA A 91 -10.87 5.64 -8.54
CA ALA A 91 -11.91 5.48 -7.53
C ALA A 91 -13.24 5.02 -8.14
N THR A 92 -13.64 5.63 -9.27
CA THR A 92 -14.82 5.22 -10.04
C THR A 92 -14.70 3.78 -10.52
N ARG A 93 -13.53 3.40 -11.06
CA ARG A 93 -13.29 2.02 -11.50
C ARG A 93 -13.40 1.03 -10.34
N ILE A 94 -12.86 1.36 -9.17
CA ILE A 94 -13.00 0.53 -7.96
C ILE A 94 -14.47 0.35 -7.59
N ALA A 95 -15.28 1.42 -7.63
CA ALA A 95 -16.71 1.34 -7.36
C ALA A 95 -17.43 0.41 -8.35
N THR A 96 -17.14 0.51 -9.65
CA THR A 96 -17.71 -0.40 -10.67
C THR A 96 -17.33 -1.87 -10.47
N LEU A 97 -16.18 -2.13 -9.82
CA LEU A 97 -15.71 -3.47 -9.48
C LEU A 97 -16.26 -3.97 -8.14
N GLY A 98 -17.20 -3.24 -7.52
CA GLY A 98 -17.84 -3.61 -6.26
C GLY A 98 -17.04 -3.23 -5.01
N GLY A 99 -16.04 -2.34 -5.13
CA GLY A 99 -15.30 -1.78 -4.02
C GLY A 99 -15.83 -0.42 -3.57
N THR A 100 -15.20 0.13 -2.53
CA THR A 100 -15.40 1.52 -2.10
C THR A 100 -14.06 2.24 -2.09
N ALA A 101 -14.06 3.52 -2.43
CA ALA A 101 -12.85 4.31 -2.56
C ALA A 101 -13.05 5.72 -2.02
N THR A 102 -12.00 6.27 -1.44
CA THR A 102 -11.90 7.67 -0.99
C THR A 102 -10.66 8.28 -1.62
N VAL A 103 -10.85 9.35 -2.38
CA VAL A 103 -9.78 10.14 -2.96
C VAL A 103 -9.16 11.00 -1.87
N ILE A 104 -7.85 10.84 -1.65
CA ILE A 104 -7.10 11.59 -0.63
C ILE A 104 -6.37 12.78 -1.27
N THR A 105 -5.83 12.55 -2.46
CA THR A 105 -5.20 13.57 -3.33
C THR A 105 -5.51 13.18 -4.77
N ASP A 106 -5.20 14.06 -5.71
CA ASP A 106 -5.30 13.79 -7.15
C ASP A 106 -4.47 12.57 -7.65
N ALA A 107 -3.50 12.10 -6.84
CA ALA A 107 -2.65 10.95 -7.13
C ALA A 107 -2.75 9.80 -6.08
N MET A 108 -3.69 9.85 -5.13
CA MET A 108 -3.78 8.87 -4.04
C MET A 108 -5.23 8.52 -3.68
N VAL A 109 -5.49 7.23 -3.61
CA VAL A 109 -6.79 6.67 -3.23
C VAL A 109 -6.60 5.67 -2.08
N THR A 110 -7.45 5.76 -1.06
CA THR A 110 -7.62 4.67 -0.09
C THR A 110 -8.91 3.91 -0.41
N ALA A 111 -8.88 2.58 -0.43
CA ALA A 111 -10.02 1.81 -0.90
C ALA A 111 -10.22 0.49 -0.16
N THR A 112 -11.46 0.01 -0.13
CA THR A 112 -11.79 -1.39 0.11
C THR A 112 -12.08 -2.05 -1.23
N VAL A 113 -11.21 -2.97 -1.64
CA VAL A 113 -11.19 -3.58 -2.96
C VAL A 113 -11.54 -5.07 -2.85
N PRO A 114 -12.54 -5.59 -3.59
CA PRO A 114 -12.76 -7.02 -3.69
C PRO A 114 -11.50 -7.71 -4.21
N ALA A 115 -11.05 -8.78 -3.57
CA ALA A 115 -9.79 -9.43 -3.96
C ALA A 115 -9.80 -9.98 -5.41
N ALA A 116 -10.99 -10.18 -6.02
CA ALA A 116 -11.14 -10.52 -7.43
C ALA A 116 -10.78 -9.37 -8.39
N ALA A 117 -10.83 -8.12 -7.92
CA ALA A 117 -10.57 -6.93 -8.72
C ALA A 117 -9.08 -6.58 -8.83
N LEU A 118 -8.21 -7.24 -8.05
CA LEU A 118 -6.77 -6.92 -7.99
C LEU A 118 -6.10 -6.98 -9.37
N ASP A 119 -6.33 -8.03 -10.16
CA ASP A 119 -5.71 -8.19 -11.48
C ASP A 119 -6.16 -7.08 -12.46
N SER A 120 -7.44 -6.71 -12.41
CA SER A 120 -8.00 -5.61 -13.22
C SER A 120 -7.35 -4.28 -12.86
N LEU A 121 -7.17 -3.99 -11.56
CA LEU A 121 -6.50 -2.77 -11.12
C LEU A 121 -4.98 -2.79 -11.38
N GLY A 122 -4.34 -3.95 -11.30
CA GLY A 122 -2.91 -4.11 -11.57
C GLY A 122 -2.51 -3.88 -13.03
N THR A 123 -3.47 -3.98 -13.96
CA THR A 123 -3.23 -3.75 -15.39
C THR A 123 -3.54 -2.33 -15.85
N MET A 124 -4.27 -1.54 -15.04
CA MET A 124 -4.59 -0.14 -15.35
C MET A 124 -3.34 0.71 -15.46
N THR A 125 -3.19 1.48 -16.53
CA THR A 125 -2.07 2.41 -16.75
C THR A 125 -2.02 3.53 -15.71
N GLU A 126 -3.20 3.94 -15.22
CA GLU A 126 -3.40 4.98 -14.22
C GLU A 126 -2.96 4.55 -12.83
N VAL A 127 -2.94 3.25 -12.55
CA VAL A 127 -2.47 2.73 -11.26
C VAL A 127 -0.94 2.63 -11.32
N LYS A 128 -0.25 3.20 -10.32
CA LYS A 128 1.20 3.08 -10.16
C LYS A 128 1.56 2.02 -9.14
N HIS A 129 0.84 1.97 -8.02
CA HIS A 129 1.15 1.02 -6.95
C HIS A 129 -0.08 0.68 -6.11
N LEU A 130 -0.22 -0.59 -5.70
CA LEU A 130 -1.18 -1.09 -4.73
C LEU A 130 -0.44 -1.63 -3.50
N ALA A 131 -0.78 -1.14 -2.32
CA ALA A 131 -0.15 -1.56 -1.07
C ALA A 131 -1.16 -1.78 0.04
N PHE A 132 -0.89 -2.72 0.93
CA PHE A 132 -1.58 -2.74 2.22
C PHE A 132 -1.21 -1.51 3.07
N PRO A 133 -2.16 -0.93 3.82
CA PRO A 133 -1.86 0.09 4.79
C PRO A 133 -0.90 -0.45 5.84
N ARG A 134 0.12 0.35 6.18
CA ARG A 134 1.09 0.02 7.21
C ARG A 134 0.56 0.48 8.56
N ARG A 135 0.68 -0.37 9.59
CA ARG A 135 0.49 0.05 10.98
C ARG A 135 1.81 0.53 11.52
N PHE A 136 1.81 1.73 12.07
CA PHE A 136 2.91 2.24 12.86
C PHE A 136 2.62 1.96 14.35
N ARG A 137 3.67 1.81 15.13
CA ARG A 137 3.59 1.65 16.59
C ARG A 137 4.38 2.80 17.25
N PRO A 138 3.91 3.34 18.37
CA PRO A 138 4.66 4.37 19.09
C PRO A 138 6.07 3.84 19.47
N SER A 139 7.11 4.60 19.13
CA SER A 139 8.52 4.32 19.45
C SER A 139 9.14 5.40 20.35
N LEU A 140 8.31 6.29 20.90
CA LEU A 140 8.70 7.51 21.61
C LEU A 140 9.37 7.31 22.98
N ASN A 141 9.54 6.06 23.45
CA ASN A 141 10.31 5.79 24.67
C ASN A 141 11.83 6.06 24.51
N LYS A 142 12.33 6.25 23.28
CA LYS A 142 13.74 6.55 22.98
C LYS A 142 14.00 7.97 22.46
N ALA A 143 12.96 8.72 22.11
CA ALA A 143 13.06 9.98 21.36
C ALA A 143 13.90 11.07 22.05
N ARG A 144 13.88 11.15 23.40
CA ARG A 144 14.66 12.14 24.15
C ARG A 144 16.17 11.90 24.08
N ALA A 145 16.59 10.63 24.13
CA ALA A 145 18.01 10.28 24.05
C ALA A 145 18.52 10.43 22.61
N ASP A 146 17.74 10.00 21.62
CA ASP A 146 18.14 10.01 20.21
C ASP A 146 18.18 11.41 19.59
N ALA A 147 17.27 12.31 19.99
CA ALA A 147 17.18 13.66 19.42
C ALA A 147 18.24 14.66 19.98
N GLY A 148 19.08 14.25 20.93
CA GLY A 148 20.16 15.09 21.45
C GLY A 148 19.69 16.42 22.06
N VAL A 149 18.43 16.50 22.51
CA VAL A 149 17.73 17.73 22.92
C VAL A 149 18.50 18.51 23.99
N THR A 150 19.23 17.81 24.86
CA THR A 150 20.12 18.43 25.86
C THR A 150 21.14 19.38 25.22
N LYS A 151 21.75 19.03 24.08
CA LYS A 151 22.76 19.86 23.39
C LYS A 151 22.16 21.11 22.76
N VAL A 152 20.92 21.01 22.26
CA VAL A 152 20.16 22.14 21.71
C VAL A 152 19.77 23.12 22.82
N HIS A 153 19.34 22.61 23.97
CA HIS A 153 19.01 23.45 25.12
C HIS A 153 20.24 24.09 25.78
N THR A 154 21.43 23.47 25.69
CA THR A 154 22.69 24.05 26.21
C THR A 154 23.39 25.01 25.24
N GLY A 155 22.82 25.28 24.05
CA GLY A 155 23.25 26.36 23.16
C GLY A 155 24.65 26.21 22.55
N THR A 156 25.21 25.01 22.49
CA THR A 156 26.58 24.80 21.99
C THR A 156 26.60 24.83 20.45
N GLY A 157 27.21 25.88 19.86
CA GLY A 157 27.47 25.97 18.42
C GLY A 157 26.37 26.59 17.56
N LEU A 158 25.57 27.53 18.09
CA LEU A 158 24.54 28.24 17.32
C LEU A 158 24.85 29.74 17.23
N ASP A 159 24.83 30.29 16.02
CA ASP A 159 25.19 31.68 15.73
C ASP A 159 24.12 32.70 16.17
N THR A 160 22.86 32.27 16.35
CA THR A 160 21.75 33.12 16.83
C THR A 160 20.70 32.32 17.62
N PRO A 161 19.86 32.98 18.44
CA PRO A 161 18.74 32.32 19.13
C PRO A 161 17.60 31.96 18.16
N PHE A 162 17.37 30.66 17.93
CA PHE A 162 16.21 30.18 17.18
C PHE A 162 14.98 30.09 18.10
N THR A 163 14.15 31.14 18.09
CA THR A 163 12.96 31.23 18.96
C THR A 163 11.70 30.57 18.39
N GLY A 164 11.73 30.17 17.11
CA GLY A 164 10.56 29.62 16.40
C GLY A 164 9.48 30.66 16.07
N ARG A 165 9.75 31.97 16.23
CA ARG A 165 8.81 33.02 15.84
C ARG A 165 8.51 32.96 14.34
N GLY A 166 7.22 32.93 13.98
CA GLY A 166 6.78 32.81 12.59
C GLY A 166 6.70 31.38 12.05
N VAL A 167 7.04 30.37 12.86
CA VAL A 167 6.97 28.95 12.48
C VAL A 167 5.69 28.32 13.05
N VAL A 168 4.99 27.54 12.21
CA VAL A 168 3.88 26.67 12.64
C VAL A 168 4.34 25.23 12.61
N ILE A 169 4.04 24.48 13.68
CA ILE A 169 4.35 23.05 13.80
C ILE A 169 3.04 22.28 13.85
N GLY A 170 2.86 21.34 12.91
CA GLY A 170 1.78 20.36 12.94
C GLY A 170 2.22 19.11 13.69
N VAL A 171 1.42 18.66 14.66
CA VAL A 171 1.68 17.43 15.43
C VAL A 171 0.53 16.45 15.17
N ILE A 172 0.86 15.27 14.66
CA ILE A 172 -0.09 14.16 14.46
C ILE A 172 0.24 13.08 15.49
N ASP A 173 -0.50 13.07 16.59
CA ASP A 173 -0.35 12.11 17.69
C ASP A 173 -1.74 11.68 18.19
N GLN A 174 -1.79 10.86 19.23
CA GLN A 174 -3.01 10.42 19.92
C GLN A 174 -3.72 11.57 20.65
N GLY A 175 -3.06 12.72 20.81
CA GLY A 175 -3.57 13.91 21.48
C GLY A 175 -2.57 14.49 22.48
N PHE A 176 -2.89 15.67 23.01
CA PHE A 176 -2.15 16.30 24.11
C PHE A 176 -3.08 17.23 24.89
N GLU A 177 -2.71 17.56 26.13
CA GLU A 177 -3.46 18.51 26.96
C GLU A 177 -3.21 19.95 26.46
N PHE A 178 -3.99 20.38 25.48
CA PHE A 178 -3.83 21.67 24.82
C PHE A 178 -4.23 22.87 25.70
N ARG A 179 -4.88 22.65 26.85
CA ARG A 179 -5.20 23.70 27.84
C ARG A 179 -4.13 23.83 28.92
N HIS A 180 -3.07 23.02 28.88
CA HIS A 180 -1.96 23.12 29.82
C HIS A 180 -1.32 24.52 29.77
N ALA A 181 -0.93 25.07 30.93
CA ALA A 181 -0.33 26.41 31.03
C ALA A 181 0.94 26.61 30.17
N ALA A 182 1.60 25.52 29.78
CA ALA A 182 2.77 25.54 28.88
C ALA A 182 2.42 25.94 27.44
N PHE A 183 1.16 25.76 27.04
CA PHE A 183 0.64 26.13 25.73
C PHE A 183 -0.13 27.45 25.75
N LEU A 184 -0.22 28.12 26.90
CA LEU A 184 -0.79 29.45 27.00
C LEU A 184 0.30 30.50 26.94
N ASP A 185 -0.01 31.62 26.31
CA ASP A 185 0.82 32.82 26.44
C ASP A 185 0.83 33.25 27.92
N PRO A 186 2.01 33.47 28.52
CA PRO A 186 2.12 33.69 29.96
C PRO A 186 1.42 34.97 30.43
N THR A 187 1.31 35.97 29.56
CA THR A 187 0.72 37.28 29.88
C THR A 187 -0.76 37.32 29.51
N SER A 188 -1.10 37.09 28.25
CA SER A 188 -2.46 37.21 27.73
C SER A 188 -3.35 36.00 28.04
N LYS A 189 -2.76 34.87 28.45
CA LYS A 189 -3.43 33.57 28.65
C LYS A 189 -4.08 32.98 27.39
N ASN A 190 -3.83 33.57 26.22
CA ASN A 190 -4.31 33.05 24.95
C ASN A 190 -3.58 31.76 24.57
N SER A 191 -4.28 30.83 23.90
CA SER A 191 -3.66 29.58 23.43
C SER A 191 -2.63 29.83 22.32
N ARG A 192 -1.50 29.14 22.42
CA ARG A 192 -0.48 29.01 21.37
C ARG A 192 -0.89 27.95 20.33
N VAL A 193 -1.88 27.11 20.64
CA VAL A 193 -2.46 26.14 19.70
C VAL A 193 -3.41 26.87 18.76
N LYS A 194 -3.09 26.86 17.46
CA LYS A 194 -3.84 27.60 16.43
C LYS A 194 -5.06 26.83 15.91
N MET A 195 -4.96 25.51 15.84
CA MET A 195 -6.02 24.62 15.37
C MET A 195 -5.89 23.29 16.08
N LEU A 196 -7.02 22.65 16.37
CA LEU A 196 -7.10 21.31 16.91
C LEU A 196 -8.06 20.51 16.05
N TRP A 197 -7.60 19.35 15.59
CA TRP A 197 -8.46 18.35 14.99
C TRP A 197 -8.50 17.14 15.90
N ASP A 198 -9.56 17.05 16.72
CA ASP A 198 -9.75 15.95 17.67
C ASP A 198 -10.36 14.74 16.96
N ARG A 199 -9.63 13.62 16.96
CA ARG A 199 -10.10 12.34 16.39
C ARG A 199 -10.40 11.28 17.44
N SER A 200 -10.44 11.63 18.72
CA SER A 200 -10.68 10.70 19.83
C SER A 200 -12.07 10.04 19.78
N ALA A 201 -13.04 10.69 19.13
CA ALA A 201 -14.39 10.17 18.91
C ALA A 201 -14.56 9.38 17.59
N TYR A 202 -13.49 9.17 16.80
CA TYR A 202 -13.61 8.42 15.55
C TYR A 202 -13.72 6.91 15.84
N SER A 203 -14.87 6.34 15.49
CA SER A 203 -15.14 4.92 15.46
C SER A 203 -14.48 4.24 14.27
N SER A 204 -14.26 2.93 14.39
CA SER A 204 -13.90 2.07 13.27
C SER A 204 -15.04 1.86 12.27
N ASP A 205 -16.27 2.20 12.65
CA ASP A 205 -17.41 2.34 11.75
C ASP A 205 -17.43 3.77 11.16
N PRO A 206 -17.20 3.93 9.84
CA PRO A 206 -17.22 5.24 9.19
C PRO A 206 -18.56 5.98 9.33
N ALA A 207 -19.69 5.28 9.48
CA ALA A 207 -21.00 5.90 9.60
C ALA A 207 -21.20 6.65 10.93
N GLU A 208 -20.39 6.33 11.94
CA GLU A 208 -20.46 6.94 13.27
C GLU A 208 -19.57 8.19 13.40
N ASN A 209 -18.72 8.45 12.41
CA ASN A 209 -17.78 9.57 12.42
C ASN A 209 -18.45 10.83 11.88
N LYS A 210 -18.76 11.78 12.77
CA LYS A 210 -19.20 13.11 12.36
C LYS A 210 -17.99 14.00 12.11
N ASP A 211 -17.93 14.63 10.93
CA ASP A 211 -16.99 15.73 10.72
C ASP A 211 -17.40 16.88 11.65
N THR A 212 -16.57 17.16 12.64
CA THR A 212 -16.74 18.32 13.51
C THR A 212 -16.36 19.57 12.73
N THR A 213 -17.37 20.31 12.25
CA THR A 213 -17.26 21.70 11.77
C THR A 213 -16.83 22.66 12.87
#